data_AF-A0A420VJY6-F1
#
_entry.id   AF-A0A420VJY6-F1
#
_cell.length_a   1.000
_cell.length_b   1.000
_cell.length_c   1.000
_cell.angle_alpha   90.00
_cell.angle_beta   90.00
_cell.angle_gamma   90.00
#
_symmetry.space_group_name_H-M   'P 1'
#
loop_
_entity.id
_entity.type
_entity.pdbx_description
1 polymer ?
#
loop_
_entity_poly.entity_id
_entity_poly.type
_entity_poly.pdbx_seq_one_letter_code
_entity_poly.pdbx_strand_id
1 'polypeptide(L)'
;MPRKFKCKMIAGILTAFNSGFLYYVIETNNSQSAGNGNFLIHFLDIIQKVFIITIGSVVPLIFLIGIPVSLLIDSLLKKMKLNKNIISFILHMILFELGVLVYWIASFGWGHVRNMPEPALAYQLFLFSYTPAVFWLINYALLRMTGEKPERAAANIDGDPASLRK
;
A
#
# COMPACT_ATOMS: atom_id res chain seq x y z
N MET A 1 -16.20 12.65 -4.71
CA MET A 1 -15.39 11.64 -3.98
C MET A 1 -14.73 12.28 -2.76
N PRO A 2 -14.87 11.70 -1.55
CA PRO A 2 -14.29 12.24 -0.32
C PRO A 2 -12.78 12.42 -0.43
N ARG A 3 -12.22 13.50 0.12
CA ARG A 3 -10.79 13.84 0.01
C ARG A 3 -9.87 12.72 0.53
N LYS A 4 -10.23 12.10 1.66
CA LYS A 4 -9.49 10.96 2.23
C LYS A 4 -9.39 9.80 1.25
N PHE A 5 -10.48 9.53 0.53
CA PHE A 5 -10.49 8.49 -0.48
C PHE A 5 -9.57 8.86 -1.66
N LYS A 6 -9.57 10.13 -2.11
CA LYS A 6 -8.62 10.60 -3.13
C LYS A 6 -7.15 10.44 -2.69
N CYS A 7 -6.82 10.80 -1.45
CA CYS A 7 -5.47 10.60 -0.90
C CYS A 7 -5.08 9.12 -0.89
N LYS A 8 -5.99 8.22 -0.47
CA LYS A 8 -5.75 6.77 -0.48
C LYS A 8 -5.59 6.21 -1.90
N MET A 9 -6.36 6.71 -2.88
CA MET A 9 -6.17 6.32 -4.28
C MET A 9 -4.79 6.73 -4.81
N ILE A 10 -4.39 7.99 -4.58
CA ILE A 10 -3.09 8.49 -5.01
C ILE A 10 -1.97 7.72 -4.31
N ALA A 11 -2.10 7.50 -2.99
CA ALA A 11 -1.18 6.67 -2.24
C ALA A 11 -1.09 5.24 -2.81
N GLY A 12 -2.24 4.64 -3.13
CA GLY A 12 -2.30 3.30 -3.71
C GLY A 12 -1.58 3.21 -5.07
N ILE A 13 -1.78 4.20 -5.95
CA ILE A 13 -1.09 4.25 -7.25
C ILE A 13 0.43 4.39 -7.04
N LEU A 14 0.85 5.34 -6.20
CA LEU A 14 2.27 5.58 -5.93
C LEU A 14 2.96 4.37 -5.29
N THR A 15 2.30 3.72 -4.33
CA THR A 15 2.77 2.47 -3.74
C THR A 15 2.83 1.36 -4.77
N ALA A 16 1.84 1.22 -5.66
CA ALA A 16 1.83 0.15 -6.64
C ALA A 16 3.00 0.27 -7.64
N PHE A 17 3.29 1.50 -8.09
CA PHE A 17 4.47 1.77 -8.92
C PHE A 17 5.77 1.50 -8.17
N ASN A 18 5.87 1.98 -6.93
CA ASN A 18 7.08 1.84 -6.12
C ASN A 18 7.38 0.37 -5.77
N SER A 19 6.37 -0.38 -5.31
CA SER A 19 6.51 -1.81 -5.03
C SER A 19 6.76 -2.64 -6.29
N GLY A 20 6.14 -2.31 -7.43
CA GLY A 20 6.40 -3.02 -8.69
C GLY A 20 7.81 -2.78 -9.24
N PHE A 21 8.34 -1.56 -9.08
CA PHE A 21 9.74 -1.27 -9.39
C PHE A 21 10.68 -2.07 -8.49
N LEU A 22 10.41 -2.10 -7.18
CA LEU A 22 11.23 -2.87 -6.24
C LEU A 22 11.19 -4.38 -6.51
N TYR A 23 10.01 -4.90 -6.86
CA TYR A 23 9.82 -6.29 -7.27
C TYR A 23 10.74 -6.63 -8.44
N TYR A 24 10.70 -5.81 -9.49
CA TYR A 24 11.54 -5.96 -10.68
C TYR A 24 13.03 -5.92 -10.36
N VAL A 25 13.49 -4.95 -9.57
CA VAL A 25 14.93 -4.80 -9.22
C VAL A 25 15.44 -6.02 -8.45
N ILE A 26 14.65 -6.55 -7.52
CA ILE A 26 15.07 -7.71 -6.73
C ILE A 26 15.08 -8.98 -7.58
N GLU A 27 14.07 -9.17 -8.44
CA GLU A 27 13.99 -10.33 -9.34
C GLU A 27 15.11 -10.32 -10.40
N THR A 28 15.53 -9.13 -10.84
CA THR A 28 16.56 -8.97 -11.87
C THR A 28 17.99 -8.90 -11.35
N ASN A 29 18.22 -8.86 -10.03
CA ASN A 29 19.58 -8.93 -9.45
C ASN A 29 20.31 -10.27 -9.73
N ASN A 30 19.62 -11.27 -10.30
CA ASN A 30 20.21 -12.51 -10.81
C ASN A 30 20.49 -12.50 -12.33
N SER A 31 20.29 -11.36 -13.02
CA SER A 31 20.42 -11.28 -14.48
C SER A 31 21.67 -10.52 -14.92
N GLN A 32 22.32 -11.11 -15.93
CA GLN A 32 23.64 -10.80 -16.46
C GLN A 32 23.83 -9.32 -16.82
N SER A 33 25.08 -8.86 -16.67
CA SER A 33 25.56 -7.55 -17.13
C SER A 33 24.94 -7.18 -18.48
N ALA A 34 24.34 -6.00 -18.57
CA ALA A 34 23.79 -5.50 -19.82
C ALA A 34 24.88 -5.57 -20.89
N GLY A 35 24.67 -6.42 -21.91
CA GLY A 35 25.50 -6.42 -23.11
C GLY A 35 25.49 -5.03 -23.76
N ASN A 36 26.39 -4.79 -24.72
CA ASN A 36 26.60 -3.54 -25.47
C ASN A 36 25.36 -3.03 -26.27
N GLY A 37 24.20 -2.87 -25.62
CA GLY A 37 22.97 -2.35 -26.20
C GLY A 37 22.75 -0.88 -25.86
N ASN A 38 21.94 -0.21 -26.69
CA ASN A 38 21.59 1.19 -26.50
C ASN A 38 20.84 1.39 -25.17
N PHE A 39 21.39 2.24 -24.29
CA PHE A 39 20.83 2.57 -22.98
C PHE A 39 19.33 2.91 -23.04
N LEU A 40 18.89 3.66 -24.05
CA LEU A 40 17.49 4.08 -24.18
C LEU A 40 16.55 2.88 -24.38
N ILE A 41 16.97 1.90 -25.16
CA ILE A 41 16.18 0.68 -25.44
C ILE A 41 16.09 -0.16 -24.16
N HIS A 42 17.21 -0.33 -23.45
CA HIS A 42 17.23 -1.03 -22.17
C HIS A 42 16.37 -0.34 -21.11
N PHE A 43 16.40 0.98 -21.04
CA PHE A 43 15.58 1.76 -20.12
C PHE A 43 14.09 1.61 -20.40
N LEU A 44 13.67 1.67 -21.67
CA LEU A 44 12.27 1.47 -22.05
C LEU A 44 11.78 0.05 -21.75
N ASP A 45 12.62 -0.97 -21.98
CA ASP A 45 12.30 -2.36 -21.65
C ASP A 45 12.12 -2.57 -20.13
N ILE A 46 12.98 -1.95 -19.31
CA ILE A 46 12.83 -1.95 -17.85
C ILE A 46 11.50 -1.31 -17.44
N ILE A 47 11.19 -0.12 -17.96
CA ILE A 47 9.93 0.57 -17.64
C ILE A 47 8.73 -0.31 -18.02
N GLN A 48 8.75 -0.90 -19.22
CA GLN A 48 7.67 -1.76 -19.69
C GLN A 48 7.44 -2.96 -18.75
N LYS A 49 8.52 -3.64 -18.35
CA LYS A 49 8.44 -4.79 -17.42
C LYS A 49 7.92 -4.39 -16.05
N VAL A 50 8.39 -3.26 -15.51
CA VAL A 50 7.89 -2.69 -14.25
C VAL A 50 6.40 -2.40 -14.35
N PHE A 51 5.95 -1.78 -15.44
CA PHE A 51 4.52 -1.50 -15.66
C PHE A 51 3.66 -2.77 -15.70
N ILE A 52 4.13 -3.81 -16.40
CA ILE A 52 3.43 -5.09 -16.48
C ILE A 52 3.28 -5.72 -15.09
N ILE A 53 4.37 -5.75 -14.30
CA ILE A 53 4.36 -6.28 -12.92
C ILE A 53 3.45 -5.44 -12.01
N THR A 54 3.56 -4.11 -12.08
CA THR A 54 2.73 -3.19 -11.30
C THR A 54 1.24 -3.42 -11.58
N ILE A 55 0.83 -3.45 -12.85
CA ILE A 55 -0.58 -3.58 -13.23
C ILE A 55 -1.09 -5.00 -12.98
N GLY A 56 -0.31 -6.03 -13.34
CA GLY A 56 -0.73 -7.42 -13.27
C GLY A 56 -0.77 -7.99 -11.85
N SER A 57 0.14 -7.54 -10.98
CA SER A 57 0.32 -8.16 -9.67
C SER A 57 0.07 -7.20 -8.50
N VAL A 58 0.60 -5.98 -8.56
CA VAL A 58 0.60 -5.09 -7.39
C VAL A 58 -0.70 -4.28 -7.27
N VAL A 59 -1.21 -3.73 -8.36
CA VAL A 59 -2.44 -2.93 -8.39
C VAL A 59 -3.65 -3.73 -7.86
N PRO A 60 -3.92 -4.97 -8.30
CA PRO A 60 -5.04 -5.75 -7.75
C PRO A 60 -4.92 -5.92 -6.24
N LEU A 61 -3.72 -6.19 -5.73
CA LEU A 61 -3.48 -6.39 -4.30
C LEU A 61 -3.73 -5.11 -3.50
N ILE A 62 -3.24 -3.96 -3.98
CA ILE A 62 -3.46 -2.66 -3.32
C ILE A 62 -4.93 -2.25 -3.34
N PHE A 63 -5.63 -2.44 -4.46
CA PHE A 63 -7.02 -2.00 -4.59
C PHE A 63 -8.02 -2.95 -3.91
N LEU A 64 -7.77 -4.27 -3.94
CA LEU A 64 -8.65 -5.27 -3.33
C LEU A 64 -8.40 -5.44 -1.83
N ILE A 65 -7.17 -5.26 -1.36
CA ILE A 65 -6.80 -5.48 0.04
C ILE A 65 -6.38 -4.17 0.70
N GLY A 66 -5.43 -3.45 0.11
CA GLY A 66 -4.83 -2.25 0.71
C GLY A 66 -5.82 -1.13 1.04
N ILE A 67 -6.58 -0.67 0.05
CA ILE A 67 -7.55 0.43 0.24
C ILE A 67 -8.67 0.00 1.21
N PRO A 68 -9.32 -1.17 1.06
CA PRO A 68 -10.33 -1.63 2.01
C PRO A 68 -9.81 -1.76 3.44
N VAL A 69 -8.64 -2.37 3.65
CA VAL A 69 -8.00 -2.48 4.98
C VAL A 69 -7.75 -1.10 5.56
N SER A 70 -7.25 -0.16 4.76
CA SER A 70 -6.99 1.20 5.22
C SER A 70 -8.26 1.94 5.64
N LEU A 71 -9.37 1.74 4.93
CA LEU A 71 -10.68 2.30 5.32
C LEU A 71 -11.22 1.65 6.60
N LEU A 72 -11.01 0.34 6.78
CA LEU A 72 -11.38 -0.38 7.99
C LEU A 72 -10.60 0.13 9.21
N ILE A 73 -9.30 0.36 9.07
CA ILE A 73 -8.46 0.93 10.14
C ILE A 73 -8.93 2.33 10.53
N ASP A 74 -9.20 3.20 9.55
CA ASP A 74 -9.72 4.55 9.84
C ASP A 74 -11.04 4.49 10.63
N SER A 75 -11.92 3.55 10.28
CA SER A 75 -13.19 3.31 10.97
C SER A 75 -12.99 2.83 12.41
N LEU A 76 -12.09 1.87 12.63
CA LEU A 76 -11.76 1.33 13.95
C LEU A 76 -11.15 2.41 14.86
N LEU A 77 -10.16 3.15 14.36
CA LEU A 77 -9.49 4.21 15.12
C LEU A 77 -10.48 5.32 15.52
N LYS A 78 -11.40 5.69 14.61
CA LYS A 78 -12.45 6.66 14.91
C LYS A 78 -13.39 6.17 16.00
N LYS A 79 -13.83 4.90 15.95
CA LYS A 79 -14.69 4.29 16.98
C LYS A 79 -14.02 4.25 18.35
N MET A 80 -12.72 3.96 18.39
CA MET A 80 -11.96 3.86 19.63
C MET A 80 -11.45 5.21 20.16
N LYS A 81 -11.72 6.32 19.45
CA LYS A 81 -11.20 7.67 19.77
C LYS A 81 -9.67 7.69 19.94
N LEU A 82 -8.96 6.83 19.22
CA LEU A 82 -7.51 6.72 19.28
C LEU A 82 -6.88 7.54 18.15
N ASN A 83 -6.15 8.60 18.51
CA ASN A 83 -5.40 9.42 17.56
C ASN A 83 -3.89 9.18 17.72
N LYS A 84 -3.45 7.94 17.45
CA LYS A 84 -2.04 7.54 17.57
C LYS A 84 -1.53 7.05 16.21
N ASN A 85 -0.72 7.87 15.54
CA ASN A 85 -0.12 7.56 14.24
C ASN A 85 0.64 6.23 14.26
N ILE A 86 1.34 5.93 15.35
CA ILE A 86 2.07 4.66 15.54
C ILE A 86 1.12 3.47 15.55
N ILE A 87 -0.03 3.58 16.23
CA ILE A 87 -1.04 2.49 16.24
C ILE A 87 -1.63 2.31 14.85
N SER A 88 -1.92 3.40 14.14
CA SER A 88 -2.40 3.34 12.75
C SER A 88 -1.41 2.62 11.84
N PHE A 89 -0.12 2.93 11.96
CA PHE A 89 0.94 2.28 11.22
C PHE A 89 1.01 0.77 11.51
N ILE A 90 1.06 0.38 12.79
CA ILE A 90 1.10 -1.03 13.20
C ILE A 90 -0.13 -1.79 12.68
N LEU A 91 -1.32 -1.19 12.76
CA LEU A 91 -2.53 -1.80 12.22
C LEU A 91 -2.48 -1.99 10.70
N HIS A 92 -1.89 -1.04 9.95
CA HIS A 92 -1.75 -1.19 8.50
C HIS A 92 -0.79 -2.33 8.16
N MET A 93 0.29 -2.50 8.92
CA MET A 93 1.21 -3.62 8.74
C MET A 93 0.50 -4.96 8.97
N ILE A 94 -0.10 -5.15 10.15
CA ILE A 94 -0.69 -6.43 10.55
C ILE A 94 -1.88 -6.81 9.67
N LEU A 95 -2.81 -5.88 9.42
CA LEU A 95 -4.04 -6.21 8.68
C LEU A 95 -3.79 -6.41 7.19
N PHE A 96 -2.81 -5.71 6.62
CA PHE A 96 -2.42 -5.95 5.24
C PHE A 96 -1.74 -7.30 5.10
N GLU A 97 -0.79 -7.63 6.00
CA GLU A 97 -0.14 -8.95 6.03
C GLU A 97 -1.16 -10.09 6.18
N LEU A 98 -2.11 -9.98 7.10
CA LEU A 98 -3.20 -10.93 7.25
C LEU A 98 -4.06 -11.04 5.99
N GLY A 99 -4.40 -9.90 5.37
CA GLY A 99 -5.18 -9.87 4.13
C GLY A 99 -4.49 -10.61 2.99
N VAL A 100 -3.18 -10.42 2.82
CA VAL A 100 -2.43 -11.11 1.76
C VAL A 100 -2.25 -12.59 2.08
N LEU A 101 -1.99 -12.96 3.34
CA LEU A 101 -1.94 -14.36 3.75
C LEU A 101 -3.25 -15.08 3.42
N VAL A 102 -4.39 -14.48 3.75
CA VAL A 102 -5.72 -15.02 3.42
C VAL A 102 -5.90 -15.14 1.91
N TYR A 103 -5.52 -14.11 1.15
CA TYR A 103 -5.59 -14.14 -0.31
C TYR A 103 -4.77 -15.28 -0.91
N TRP A 104 -3.57 -15.57 -0.40
CA TRP A 104 -2.75 -16.67 -0.90
C TRP A 104 -3.25 -18.04 -0.50
N ILE A 105 -3.70 -18.20 0.75
CA ILE A 105 -4.32 -19.46 1.16
C ILE A 105 -5.53 -19.76 0.28
N ALA A 106 -6.34 -18.73 -0.04
CA ALA A 106 -7.49 -18.86 -0.93
C ALA A 106 -7.09 -19.15 -2.40
N SER A 107 -6.00 -18.56 -2.89
CA SER A 107 -5.58 -18.66 -4.30
C SER A 107 -4.74 -19.90 -4.61
N PHE A 108 -3.85 -20.29 -3.70
CA PHE A 108 -2.83 -21.32 -3.92
C PHE A 108 -2.96 -22.52 -2.97
N GLY A 109 -3.78 -22.40 -1.92
CA GLY A 109 -3.95 -23.43 -0.91
C GLY A 109 -2.87 -23.40 0.19
N TRP A 110 -3.24 -23.84 1.39
CA TRP A 110 -2.35 -23.85 2.56
C TRP A 110 -1.07 -24.65 2.36
N GLY A 111 -1.14 -25.78 1.63
CA GLY A 111 0.03 -26.63 1.35
C GLY A 111 1.12 -25.92 0.54
N HIS A 112 0.73 -25.03 -0.38
CA HIS A 112 1.68 -24.25 -1.17
C HIS A 112 2.38 -23.19 -0.31
N VAL A 113 1.62 -22.46 0.50
CA VAL A 113 2.16 -21.42 1.41
C VAL A 113 3.12 -22.03 2.44
N ARG A 114 2.75 -23.18 3.03
CA ARG A 114 3.56 -23.86 4.06
C ARG A 114 4.89 -24.37 3.53
N ASN A 115 4.92 -24.86 2.29
CA ASN A 115 6.09 -25.51 1.71
C ASN A 115 6.89 -24.56 0.80
N MET A 116 6.67 -23.26 0.93
CA MET A 116 7.39 -22.28 0.13
C MET A 116 8.89 -22.29 0.49
N PRO A 117 9.80 -22.33 -0.51
CA PRO A 117 11.24 -22.26 -0.25
C PRO A 117 11.64 -20.99 0.50
N GLU A 118 12.61 -21.12 1.41
CA GLU A 118 13.06 -20.02 2.28
C GLU A 118 13.40 -18.71 1.52
N PRO A 119 14.11 -18.73 0.37
CA PRO A 119 14.38 -17.50 -0.38
C PRO A 119 13.11 -16.81 -0.91
N ALA A 120 12.13 -17.60 -1.35
CA ALA A 120 10.84 -17.08 -1.82
C ALA A 120 10.02 -16.53 -0.66
N LEU A 121 10.04 -17.20 0.50
CA LEU A 121 9.37 -16.76 1.72
C LEU A 121 9.97 -15.43 2.24
N ALA A 122 11.29 -15.33 2.32
CA ALA A 122 11.98 -14.12 2.77
C ALA A 122 11.70 -12.92 1.85
N TYR A 123 11.74 -13.15 0.52
CA TYR A 123 11.39 -12.15 -0.48
C TYR A 123 9.95 -11.64 -0.29
N GLN A 124 9.03 -12.56 -0.07
CA GLN A 124 7.62 -12.26 0.09
C GLN A 124 7.33 -11.55 1.41
N LEU A 125 7.94 -11.97 2.52
CA LEU A 125 7.84 -11.27 3.81
C LEU A 125 8.36 -9.83 3.71
N PHE A 126 9.47 -9.60 3.01
CA PHE A 126 9.97 -8.25 2.79
C PHE A 126 8.97 -7.38 2.01
N LEU A 127 8.43 -7.89 0.90
CA LEU A 127 7.41 -7.18 0.12
C LEU A 127 6.14 -6.90 0.92
N PHE A 128 5.76 -7.83 1.79
CA PHE A 128 4.58 -7.75 2.66
C PHE A 128 4.68 -6.68 3.73
N SER A 129 5.86 -6.48 4.29
CA SER A 129 6.07 -5.41 5.26
C SER A 129 6.33 -4.07 4.55
N TYR A 130 7.07 -4.08 3.44
CA TYR A 130 7.41 -2.86 2.70
C TYR A 130 6.19 -2.14 2.13
N THR A 131 5.33 -2.87 1.43
CA THR A 131 4.19 -2.31 0.68
C THR A 131 3.19 -1.53 1.57
N PRO A 132 2.66 -2.09 2.68
CA PRO A 132 1.78 -1.36 3.58
C PRO A 132 2.48 -0.21 4.31
N ALA A 133 3.77 -0.34 4.62
CA ALA A 133 4.54 0.74 5.23
C ALA A 133 4.64 1.96 4.30
N VAL A 134 4.98 1.73 3.03
CA VAL A 134 5.04 2.78 2.01
C VAL A 134 3.67 3.38 1.76
N PHE A 135 2.63 2.55 1.63
CA PHE A 135 1.26 3.04 1.47
C PHE A 135 0.84 3.94 2.63
N TRP A 136 1.05 3.50 3.87
CA TRP A 136 0.72 4.28 5.05
C TRP A 136 1.47 5.61 5.07
N LEU A 137 2.78 5.58 4.80
CA LEU A 137 3.63 6.77 4.80
C LEU A 137 3.19 7.80 3.75
N ILE A 138 2.93 7.35 2.51
CA ILE A 138 2.48 8.23 1.43
C ILE A 138 1.10 8.80 1.75
N ASN A 139 0.16 7.97 2.22
CA ASN A 139 -1.17 8.42 2.59
C ASN A 139 -1.11 9.44 3.75
N TYR A 140 -0.29 9.18 4.77
CA TYR A 140 -0.06 10.10 5.88
C TYR A 140 0.51 11.44 5.41
N ALA A 141 1.54 11.42 4.55
CA ALA A 141 2.13 12.62 3.98
C ALA A 141 1.12 13.45 3.17
N LEU A 142 0.33 12.78 2.31
CA LEU A 142 -0.72 13.43 1.50
C LEU A 142 -1.78 14.09 2.39
N LEU A 143 -2.25 13.42 3.44
CA LEU A 143 -3.23 13.98 4.37
C LEU A 143 -2.67 15.21 5.12
N ARG A 144 -1.39 15.17 5.50
CA ARG A 144 -0.72 16.30 6.17
C ARG A 144 -0.53 17.50 5.25
N MET A 145 -0.03 17.29 4.03
CA MET A 145 0.20 18.36 3.03
C MET A 145 -1.10 19.05 2.62
N THR A 146 -2.21 18.30 2.64
CA THR A 146 -3.51 18.80 2.25
C THR A 146 -4.24 19.53 3.40
N GLY A 147 -3.64 19.64 4.59
CA GLY A 147 -4.12 20.53 5.65
C GLY A 147 -5.12 19.90 6.62
N GLU A 148 -5.23 18.57 6.66
CA GLU A 148 -5.87 17.90 7.80
C GLU A 148 -4.84 17.85 8.95
N LYS A 149 -4.90 18.83 9.86
CA LYS A 149 -4.47 18.53 11.24
C LYS A 149 -5.41 17.41 11.72
N PRO A 150 -4.90 16.32 12.31
CA PRO A 150 -5.71 15.19 12.79
C PRO A 150 -6.78 15.58 13.83
N GLU A 151 -6.80 16.84 14.25
CA GLU A 151 -7.76 17.45 15.20
C GLU A 151 -9.04 18.00 14.53
N ARG A 152 -9.03 18.43 13.26
CA ARG A 152 -10.20 19.11 12.65
C ARG A 152 -11.21 18.19 11.98
N ALA A 153 -10.83 16.93 11.72
CA ALA A 153 -11.72 15.94 11.12
C ALA A 153 -12.83 15.45 12.07
N ALA A 154 -12.59 15.56 13.38
CA ALA A 154 -13.55 15.19 14.42
C ALA A 154 -14.58 16.29 14.69
N ALA A 155 -14.23 17.56 14.47
CA ALA A 155 -15.09 18.71 14.76
C ALA A 155 -16.13 19.03 13.65
N ASN A 156 -16.02 18.40 12.48
CA ASN A 156 -16.87 18.73 11.32
C ASN A 156 -17.89 17.65 10.96
N ILE A 157 -18.13 16.71 11.89
CA ILE A 157 -19.15 15.66 11.76
C ILE A 157 -20.20 15.77 12.88
N ASP A 158 -19.85 16.39 14.00
CA ASP A 158 -20.83 16.87 14.97
C ASP A 158 -21.30 18.24 14.48
N GLY A 159 -22.43 18.27 13.78
CA GLY A 159 -23.07 19.50 13.35
C GLY A 159 -23.29 20.40 14.56
N ASP A 160 -22.50 21.46 14.67
CA ASP A 160 -22.68 22.50 15.66
C ASP A 160 -23.97 23.28 15.33
N PRO A 161 -25.05 23.12 16.13
CA PRO A 161 -26.29 23.85 15.91
C PRO A 161 -26.14 25.35 16.19
N ALA A 162 -25.00 25.79 16.74
CA ALA A 162 -24.78 27.19 17.11
C ALA A 162 -24.40 28.10 15.92
N SER A 163 -24.10 27.54 14.74
CA SER A 163 -23.73 28.35 13.57
C SER A 163 -24.90 29.01 12.83
N LEU A 164 -26.15 28.76 13.25
CA LEU A 164 -27.36 29.38 12.68
C LEU A 164 -27.88 30.60 13.48
N ARG A 165 -27.09 31.14 14.42
CA ARG A 165 -27.38 32.44 15.03
C ARG A 165 -26.15 33.33 15.02
N LYS A 166 -25.98 34.06 13.93
CA LYS A 166 -25.60 35.49 13.90
C LYS A 166 -25.70 36.02 12.48
#